data_AF-A0A1G4EYW0-F1
#
_entry.id   AF-A0A1G4EYW0-F1
#
_cell.length_a   1.000
_cell.length_b   1.000
_cell.length_c   1.000
_cell.angle_alpha   90.00
_cell.angle_beta   90.00
_cell.angle_gamma   90.00
#
_symmetry.space_group_name_H-M   'P 1'
#
loop_
_entity.id
_entity.type
_entity.pdbx_description
1 polymer ?
#
loop_
_entity_poly.entity_id
_entity_poly.type
_entity_poly.pdbx_seq_one_letter_code
_entity_poly.pdbx_strand_id
1 'polypeptide(L)'
;MYKVSSLNFDNKSVAIKVVSQGNVDKNDDVRLSCFILNEKQSLIHEHIEKMVVREEMFESNIEFNTILHLNLLLQQSYVINLFIKVDEKYYPIQIDILEFGQPKYKIPVTDTLYLKPKSNKTFSFMTYQIQKGIKLSGFEMNEDKLNISIPIFKKELKEPGKYRVVFKRRNEDEYDEQLKCEVQIKGDTLNFQSTVKEVFHNFSLDNETIIDVVIGIEDNNVYEEFYLEVPNQNYSYTKVKFNSSVKPYVNNKGYLSIYTQKNGEELDTKKEFVTNKDSKAVTVAVLGSCVTRDNFNSKFNYDYKRYYECILLQNQTSIISLLEKPTTFPVNKVTELNQWDSNDMRTDFEKSFLNKLEEQQPDYLIVDFFGDAFFGCMKFADTYVTNNYWKLGKTQFFKELKNPQYLNIIRNTEEYLVLWKKAVQKLFEILKEKVPNCKIVVHKARFVDSYYDENNQLKRMNPSIDVELINKYWSILDQYVLEQFDVQYIDLNHKKYTAYEGHPWGLFGVHYDPKYYNDFLNHLHEIVLINCLEKIKPVYKNIFEALKQ
;
A
#
# COMPACT_ATOMS: atom_id res chain seq x y z
N MET A 1 -17.08 42.66 0.83
CA MET A 1 -16.07 41.71 1.37
C MET A 1 -16.51 41.35 2.78
N TYR A 2 -16.46 40.08 3.17
CA TYR A 2 -16.91 39.62 4.48
C TYR A 2 -15.72 39.16 5.31
N LYS A 3 -15.50 39.76 6.47
CA LYS A 3 -14.39 39.42 7.39
C LYS A 3 -14.95 38.94 8.72
N VAL A 4 -14.36 37.87 9.27
CA VAL A 4 -14.65 37.45 10.65
C VAL A 4 -14.29 38.58 11.62
N SER A 5 -15.22 38.97 12.47
CA SER A 5 -14.99 39.94 13.55
C SER A 5 -14.86 39.29 14.93
N SER A 6 -15.58 38.18 15.17
CA SER A 6 -15.41 37.38 16.38
C SER A 6 -15.76 35.92 16.14
N LEU A 7 -15.04 35.03 16.81
CA LEU A 7 -15.30 33.60 16.85
C LEU A 7 -15.29 33.11 18.28
N ASN A 8 -16.32 32.34 18.63
CA ASN A 8 -16.33 31.59 19.88
C ASN A 8 -16.63 30.12 19.60
N PHE A 9 -15.78 29.25 20.15
CA PHE A 9 -15.85 27.81 19.97
C PHE A 9 -16.24 27.15 21.28
N ASP A 10 -17.24 26.28 21.24
CA ASP A 10 -17.43 25.26 22.26
C ASP A 10 -17.38 23.85 21.63
N ASN A 11 -17.77 22.83 22.39
CA ASN A 11 -17.74 21.43 21.95
C ASN A 11 -18.96 21.02 21.10
N LYS A 12 -19.90 21.93 20.86
CA LYS A 12 -21.18 21.65 20.17
C LYS A 12 -21.46 22.62 19.03
N SER A 13 -20.97 23.86 19.10
CA SER A 13 -21.24 24.88 18.10
C SER A 13 -20.09 25.88 17.90
N VAL A 14 -20.20 26.63 16.81
CA VAL A 14 -19.38 27.82 16.53
C VAL A 14 -20.29 29.03 16.43
N ALA A 15 -20.11 29.97 17.36
CA ALA A 15 -20.70 31.28 17.22
C ALA A 15 -19.77 32.16 16.39
N ILE A 16 -20.25 32.60 15.22
CA ILE A 16 -19.50 33.44 14.30
C ILE A 16 -20.17 34.81 14.16
N LYS A 17 -19.35 35.86 14.19
CA LYS A 17 -19.72 37.20 13.75
C LYS A 17 -18.90 37.60 12.55
N VAL A 18 -19.57 38.11 11.52
CA VAL A 18 -18.97 38.52 10.26
C VAL A 18 -19.37 39.96 9.99
N VAL A 19 -18.41 40.80 9.59
CA VAL A 19 -18.65 42.19 9.20
C VAL A 19 -18.54 42.33 7.69
N SER A 20 -19.52 42.98 7.07
CA SER A 20 -19.41 43.44 5.67
C SER A 20 -18.59 44.72 5.60
N GLN A 21 -17.64 44.81 4.67
CA GLN A 21 -16.94 46.05 4.33
C GLN A 21 -17.63 46.85 3.22
N GLY A 22 -18.92 46.61 2.96
CA GLY A 22 -19.72 47.34 1.98
C GLY A 22 -21.19 47.39 2.38
N ASN A 23 -21.95 48.29 1.76
CA ASN A 23 -23.38 48.47 2.04
C ASN A 23 -24.15 47.17 1.78
N VAL A 24 -24.82 46.65 2.82
CA VAL A 24 -25.76 45.54 2.73
C VAL A 24 -27.15 46.10 2.98
N ASP A 25 -28.12 45.78 2.11
CA ASP A 25 -29.48 46.22 2.29
C ASP A 25 -30.10 45.42 3.45
N LYS A 26 -30.88 46.08 4.31
CA LYS A 26 -31.60 45.41 5.40
C LYS A 26 -32.63 44.40 4.88
N ASN A 27 -32.98 44.47 3.59
CA ASN A 27 -33.90 43.57 2.93
C ASN A 27 -33.23 42.34 2.29
N ASP A 28 -31.89 42.25 2.26
CA ASP A 28 -31.16 41.14 1.66
C ASP A 28 -31.37 39.83 2.46
N ASP A 29 -31.60 38.71 1.77
CA ASP A 29 -31.63 37.38 2.41
C ASP A 29 -30.21 36.87 2.61
N VAL A 30 -29.63 37.20 3.77
CA VAL A 30 -28.27 36.79 4.14
C VAL A 30 -28.30 35.47 4.90
N ARG A 31 -27.64 34.46 4.32
CA ARG A 31 -27.50 33.12 4.89
C ARG A 31 -26.03 32.73 5.03
N LEU A 32 -25.74 31.85 5.96
CA LEU A 32 -24.46 31.18 6.11
C LEU A 32 -24.56 29.82 5.42
N SER A 33 -23.70 29.59 4.44
CA SER A 33 -23.61 28.31 3.72
C SER A 33 -22.31 27.60 4.08
N CYS A 34 -22.44 26.32 4.38
CA CYS A 34 -21.35 25.44 4.78
C CYS A 34 -21.22 24.30 3.75
N PHE A 35 -20.09 24.24 3.07
CA PHE A 35 -19.79 23.20 2.08
C PHE A 35 -18.81 22.18 2.62
N ILE A 36 -19.15 20.90 2.50
CA ILE A 36 -18.28 19.78 2.87
C ILE A 36 -17.65 19.21 1.58
N LEU A 37 -16.32 19.23 1.49
CA LEU A 37 -15.54 18.77 0.34
C LEU A 37 -14.58 17.63 0.73
N ASN A 38 -14.31 16.71 -0.21
CA ASN A 38 -13.29 15.64 -0.05
C ASN A 38 -11.90 16.07 -0.55
N GLU A 39 -10.89 15.18 -0.49
CA GLU A 39 -9.51 15.46 -0.92
C GLU A 39 -9.38 15.86 -2.41
N LYS A 40 -10.35 15.51 -3.25
CA LYS A 40 -10.44 15.94 -4.66
C LYS A 40 -11.31 17.20 -4.87
N GLN A 41 -11.69 17.88 -3.78
CA GLN A 41 -12.53 19.08 -3.74
C GLN A 41 -13.95 18.92 -4.32
N SER A 42 -14.44 17.69 -4.48
CA SER A 42 -15.83 17.46 -4.93
C SER A 42 -16.81 17.83 -3.80
N LEU A 43 -17.88 18.57 -4.15
CA LEU A 43 -18.93 18.93 -3.20
C LEU A 43 -19.75 17.70 -2.81
N ILE A 44 -19.83 17.45 -1.51
CA ILE A 44 -20.57 16.30 -0.96
C ILE A 44 -21.88 16.74 -0.33
N HIS A 45 -21.84 17.84 0.43
CA HIS A 45 -22.99 18.35 1.14
C HIS A 45 -22.93 19.87 1.29
N GLU A 46 -24.07 20.53 1.14
CA GLU A 46 -24.27 21.93 1.49
C GLU A 46 -25.30 22.02 2.62
N HIS A 47 -24.90 22.68 3.71
CA HIS A 47 -25.80 23.06 4.79
C HIS A 47 -25.99 24.58 4.78
N ILE A 48 -27.23 25.05 4.96
CA ILE A 48 -27.57 26.48 4.90
C ILE A 48 -28.29 26.88 6.19
N GLU A 49 -27.78 27.91 6.87
CA GLU A 49 -28.34 28.47 8.09
C GLU A 49 -28.66 29.96 7.89
N LYS A 50 -29.80 30.43 8.43
CA LYS A 50 -30.17 31.85 8.35
C LYS A 50 -29.35 32.67 9.36
N MET A 51 -28.80 33.81 8.93
CA MET A 51 -28.06 34.69 9.84
C MET A 51 -28.95 35.79 10.42
N VAL A 52 -28.64 36.21 11.65
CA VAL A 52 -29.22 37.42 12.26
C VAL A 52 -28.42 38.62 11.76
N VAL A 53 -29.11 39.56 11.10
CA VAL A 53 -28.52 40.78 10.54
C VAL A 53 -28.70 41.94 11.51
N ARG A 54 -27.61 42.61 11.88
CA ARG A 54 -27.60 43.84 12.68
C ARG A 54 -26.66 44.85 12.03
N GLU A 55 -27.22 45.78 11.25
CA GLU A 55 -26.44 46.75 10.46
C GLU A 55 -25.47 46.03 9.51
N GLU A 56 -24.16 46.27 9.64
CA GLU A 56 -23.10 45.62 8.83
C GLU A 56 -22.59 44.31 9.46
N MET A 57 -23.20 43.86 10.57
CA MET A 57 -22.80 42.67 11.32
C MET A 57 -23.79 41.52 11.12
N PHE A 58 -23.28 40.35 10.79
CA PHE A 58 -24.03 39.11 10.66
C PHE A 58 -23.62 38.14 11.76
N GLU A 59 -24.59 37.56 12.45
CA GLU A 59 -24.38 36.60 13.52
C GLU A 59 -25.08 35.27 13.20
N SER A 60 -24.39 34.15 13.41
CA SER A 60 -24.97 32.81 13.37
C SER A 60 -24.27 31.90 14.37
N ASN A 61 -24.99 30.89 14.85
CA ASN A 61 -24.45 29.88 15.75
C ASN A 61 -24.66 28.52 15.12
N ILE A 62 -23.59 27.97 14.57
CA ILE A 62 -23.66 26.74 13.81
C ILE A 62 -23.46 25.56 14.74
N GLU A 63 -24.49 24.77 14.97
CA GLU A 63 -24.36 23.50 15.67
C GLU A 63 -23.64 22.48 14.78
N PHE A 64 -22.52 21.94 15.27
CA PHE A 64 -21.74 20.97 14.51
C PHE A 64 -22.55 19.74 14.14
N ASN A 65 -23.45 19.30 15.03
CA ASN A 65 -24.33 18.17 14.75
C ASN A 65 -25.25 18.42 13.56
N THR A 66 -25.65 19.67 13.30
CA THR A 66 -26.56 20.05 12.21
C THR A 66 -25.82 20.09 10.87
N ILE A 67 -24.57 20.55 10.84
CA ILE A 67 -23.70 20.49 9.66
C ILE A 67 -23.34 19.05 9.33
N LEU A 68 -23.04 18.26 10.36
CA LEU A 68 -22.54 16.90 10.23
C LEU A 68 -23.67 15.86 10.19
N HIS A 69 -24.94 16.28 10.04
CA HIS A 69 -26.09 15.40 10.24
C HIS A 69 -26.45 14.47 9.07
N LEU A 70 -25.74 14.47 7.94
CA LEU A 70 -26.08 13.58 6.82
C LEU A 70 -24.82 12.96 6.19
N ASN A 71 -24.70 11.62 6.34
CA ASN A 71 -23.99 10.67 5.46
C ASN A 71 -22.46 10.72 5.33
N LEU A 72 -21.72 11.18 6.33
CA LEU A 72 -20.26 11.08 6.34
C LEU A 72 -19.80 10.58 7.71
N LEU A 73 -19.81 9.26 7.88
CA LEU A 73 -19.20 8.62 9.04
C LEU A 73 -17.67 8.83 9.02
N LEU A 74 -17.27 10.00 9.50
CA LEU A 74 -16.03 10.22 10.26
C LEU A 74 -14.72 10.11 9.48
N GLN A 75 -14.65 10.76 8.32
CA GLN A 75 -13.47 10.70 7.48
C GLN A 75 -12.42 11.76 7.80
N GLN A 76 -11.19 11.28 7.95
CA GLN A 76 -9.96 12.07 8.01
C GLN A 76 -9.82 12.95 6.75
N SER A 77 -9.25 14.15 6.89
CA SER A 77 -8.85 15.03 5.77
C SER A 77 -9.97 15.73 4.97
N TYR A 78 -11.22 15.74 5.43
CA TYR A 78 -12.29 16.50 4.75
C TYR A 78 -12.16 17.98 5.06
N VAL A 79 -12.52 18.83 4.09
CA VAL A 79 -12.48 20.29 4.23
C VAL A 79 -13.90 20.85 4.29
N ILE A 80 -14.21 21.52 5.40
CA ILE A 80 -15.46 22.25 5.61
C ILE A 80 -15.19 23.72 5.31
N ASN A 81 -15.77 24.27 4.24
CA ASN A 81 -15.63 25.68 3.87
C ASN A 81 -16.90 26.47 4.18
N LEU A 82 -16.74 27.67 4.73
CA LEU A 82 -17.86 28.55 5.06
C LEU A 82 -17.92 29.77 4.14
N PHE A 83 -19.13 30.09 3.69
CA PHE A 83 -19.44 31.19 2.77
C PHE A 83 -20.67 31.94 3.27
N ILE A 84 -20.71 33.26 3.01
CA ILE A 84 -21.94 34.03 3.09
C ILE A 84 -22.68 33.87 1.76
N LYS A 85 -23.94 33.48 1.82
CA LYS A 85 -24.86 33.44 0.70
C LYS A 85 -25.77 34.67 0.76
N VAL A 86 -25.71 35.52 -0.28
CA VAL A 86 -26.61 36.67 -0.45
C VAL A 86 -27.23 36.58 -1.83
N ASP A 87 -28.56 36.57 -1.92
CA ASP A 87 -29.31 36.49 -3.18
C ASP A 87 -28.78 35.39 -4.13
N GLU A 88 -28.64 34.17 -3.60
CA GLU A 88 -28.13 33.00 -4.32
C GLU A 88 -26.65 33.04 -4.76
N LYS A 89 -25.88 34.05 -4.35
CA LYS A 89 -24.43 34.14 -4.61
C LYS A 89 -23.60 33.86 -3.37
N TYR A 90 -22.52 33.10 -3.55
CA TYR A 90 -21.62 32.68 -2.47
C TYR A 90 -20.39 33.58 -2.39
N TYR A 91 -20.09 34.07 -1.20
CA TYR A 91 -18.97 34.94 -0.92
C TYR A 91 -18.09 34.32 0.18
N PRO A 92 -16.78 34.14 -0.06
CA PRO A 92 -15.90 33.54 0.94
C PRO A 92 -15.76 34.47 2.15
N ILE A 93 -15.75 33.88 3.34
CA ILE A 93 -15.49 34.60 4.58
C ILE A 93 -13.97 34.66 4.79
N GLN A 94 -13.41 35.86 4.89
CA GLN A 94 -11.98 36.03 5.17
C GLN A 94 -11.70 35.96 6.67
N ILE A 95 -10.61 35.27 7.01
CA ILE A 95 -10.10 35.16 8.38
C ILE A 95 -8.59 35.37 8.41
N ASP A 96 -8.12 36.19 9.35
CA ASP A 96 -6.71 36.24 9.74
C ASP A 96 -6.53 35.42 11.02
N ILE A 97 -5.98 34.21 10.90
CA ILE A 97 -5.87 33.25 12.01
C ILE A 97 -4.92 33.77 13.10
N LEU A 98 -4.03 34.71 12.77
CA LEU A 98 -3.12 35.33 13.73
C LEU A 98 -3.85 36.29 14.70
N GLU A 99 -5.00 36.86 14.31
CA GLU A 99 -5.77 37.84 15.11
C GLU A 99 -6.57 37.17 16.25
N PHE A 100 -6.92 35.89 16.13
CA PHE A 100 -7.83 35.21 17.08
C PHE A 100 -7.13 34.31 18.12
N GLY A 101 -5.80 34.42 18.23
CA GLY A 101 -4.96 33.53 19.05
C GLY A 101 -4.89 32.13 18.45
N GLN A 102 -3.84 31.36 18.74
CA GLN A 102 -3.75 29.95 18.32
C GLN A 102 -5.03 29.24 18.80
N PRO A 103 -5.99 28.91 17.90
CA PRO A 103 -7.19 28.21 18.34
C PRO A 103 -6.71 26.91 18.98
N LYS A 104 -7.28 26.51 20.12
CA LYS A 104 -7.00 25.19 20.71
C LYS A 104 -6.90 24.20 19.55
N TYR A 105 -5.74 23.59 19.35
CA TYR A 105 -5.30 22.98 18.07
C TYR A 105 -6.27 21.93 17.48
N LYS A 106 -7.31 21.54 18.24
CA LYS A 106 -8.36 20.58 17.92
C LYS A 106 -9.65 21.02 18.64
N ILE A 107 -10.72 21.31 17.88
CA ILE A 107 -12.07 21.55 18.41
C ILE A 107 -12.78 20.20 18.46
N PRO A 108 -13.03 19.60 19.64
CA PRO A 108 -13.76 18.35 19.74
C PRO A 108 -15.21 18.54 19.28
N VAL A 109 -15.66 17.70 18.36
CA VAL A 109 -17.05 17.65 17.91
C VAL A 109 -17.74 16.40 18.45
N THR A 110 -17.02 15.28 18.48
CA THR A 110 -17.41 14.05 19.16
C THR A 110 -16.22 13.50 19.95
N ASP A 111 -16.40 12.37 20.64
CA ASP A 111 -15.30 11.67 21.31
C ASP A 111 -14.19 11.18 20.35
N THR A 112 -14.50 11.14 19.05
CA THR A 112 -13.66 10.59 17.99
C THR A 112 -13.38 11.57 16.85
N LEU A 113 -14.04 12.73 16.80
CA LEU A 113 -13.89 13.71 15.71
C LEU A 113 -13.49 15.08 16.26
N TYR A 114 -12.49 15.68 15.64
CA TYR A 114 -12.02 17.02 15.93
C TYR A 114 -11.91 17.84 14.65
N LEU A 115 -12.22 19.12 14.73
CA LEU A 115 -12.01 20.09 13.67
C LEU A 115 -10.76 20.91 13.95
N LYS A 116 -9.96 21.13 12.92
CA LYS A 116 -8.80 22.02 12.96
C LYS A 116 -8.97 23.13 11.94
N PRO A 117 -8.88 24.41 12.32
CA PRO A 117 -8.86 25.52 11.37
C PRO A 117 -7.72 25.38 10.36
N LYS A 118 -7.97 25.70 9.08
CA LYS A 118 -6.97 25.64 8.00
C LYS A 118 -6.43 27.04 7.70
N SER A 119 -5.10 27.20 7.54
CA SER A 119 -4.47 28.48 7.20
C SER A 119 -4.47 28.78 5.70
N ASN A 120 -5.63 29.10 5.13
CA ASN A 120 -5.79 29.37 3.70
C ASN A 120 -6.48 30.72 3.39
N LYS A 121 -6.39 31.71 4.28
CA LYS A 121 -7.01 33.07 4.18
C LYS A 121 -8.54 33.10 4.15
N THR A 122 -9.21 31.95 4.06
CA THR A 122 -10.67 31.80 4.12
C THR A 122 -11.08 30.95 5.32
N PHE A 123 -12.28 31.16 5.83
CA PHE A 123 -12.76 30.44 7.00
C PHE A 123 -13.12 29.00 6.65
N SER A 124 -12.24 28.06 7.03
CA SER A 124 -12.40 26.64 6.75
C SER A 124 -11.81 25.75 7.85
N PHE A 125 -12.37 24.56 7.99
CA PHE A 125 -11.94 23.52 8.92
C PHE A 125 -11.51 22.26 8.18
N MET A 126 -10.58 21.53 8.78
CA MET A 126 -10.21 20.18 8.39
C MET A 126 -10.63 19.19 9.48
N THR A 127 -11.22 18.06 9.09
CA THR A 127 -11.64 17.00 10.01
C THR A 127 -10.47 16.08 10.36
N TYR A 128 -10.39 15.71 11.64
CA TYR A 128 -9.43 14.75 12.19
C TYR A 128 -10.17 13.74 13.05
N GLN A 129 -9.98 12.47 12.76
CA GLN A 129 -10.52 11.40 13.60
C GLN A 129 -9.46 10.93 14.60
N ILE A 130 -9.81 10.83 15.87
CA ILE A 130 -9.07 10.04 16.86
C ILE A 130 -9.67 8.64 16.83
N GLN A 131 -8.85 7.66 16.45
CA GLN A 131 -9.23 6.26 16.45
C GLN A 131 -9.35 5.74 17.90
N LYS A 132 -10.52 5.92 18.51
CA LYS A 132 -10.94 5.17 19.71
C LYS A 132 -11.76 3.97 19.24
N GLY A 133 -11.51 2.79 19.79
CA GLY A 133 -12.27 1.61 19.41
C GLY A 133 -13.68 1.65 19.99
N ILE A 134 -14.56 0.81 19.47
CA ILE A 134 -15.95 0.69 19.92
C ILE A 134 -16.01 -0.42 20.96
N LYS A 135 -16.37 -0.07 22.20
CA LYS A 135 -16.55 -1.04 23.27
C LYS A 135 -17.74 -1.97 22.98
N LEU A 136 -17.48 -3.28 22.96
CA LEU A 136 -18.50 -4.29 22.75
C LEU A 136 -19.51 -4.33 23.89
N SER A 137 -20.78 -4.53 23.55
CA SER A 137 -21.85 -4.85 24.50
C SER A 137 -21.83 -6.31 24.92
N GLY A 138 -21.27 -7.19 24.09
CA GLY A 138 -21.12 -8.61 24.37
C GLY A 138 -20.12 -9.26 23.42
N PHE A 139 -19.37 -10.22 23.94
CA PHE A 139 -18.44 -11.05 23.17
C PHE A 139 -18.40 -12.45 23.77
N GLU A 140 -18.70 -13.47 22.96
CA GLU A 140 -18.64 -14.87 23.35
C GLU A 140 -17.95 -15.67 22.26
N MET A 141 -16.96 -16.48 22.63
CA MET A 141 -16.26 -17.35 21.70
C MET A 141 -15.96 -18.70 22.36
N ASN A 142 -16.50 -19.78 21.80
CA ASN A 142 -16.27 -21.18 22.17
C ASN A 142 -16.38 -22.06 20.91
N GLU A 143 -16.26 -23.38 21.04
CA GLU A 143 -16.19 -24.30 19.88
C GLU A 143 -17.39 -24.18 18.93
N ASP A 144 -18.57 -23.90 19.47
CA ASP A 144 -19.82 -23.90 18.72
C ASP A 144 -20.38 -22.49 18.48
N LYS A 145 -19.80 -21.44 19.10
CA LYS A 145 -20.34 -20.08 19.04
C LYS A 145 -19.26 -19.03 18.94
N LEU A 146 -19.48 -18.08 18.04
CA LEU A 146 -18.81 -16.79 17.95
C LEU A 146 -19.88 -15.71 17.87
N ASN A 147 -20.12 -15.03 19.00
CA ASN A 147 -21.08 -13.94 19.11
C ASN A 147 -20.33 -12.63 19.37
N ILE A 148 -20.65 -11.60 18.57
CA ILE A 148 -20.12 -10.25 18.74
C ILE A 148 -21.32 -9.30 18.74
N SER A 149 -21.54 -8.63 19.87
CA SER A 149 -22.61 -7.65 20.07
C SER A 149 -22.00 -6.26 20.19
N ILE A 150 -22.31 -5.38 19.24
CA ILE A 150 -21.76 -4.04 19.13
C ILE A 150 -22.89 -3.04 19.41
N PRO A 151 -22.71 -2.06 20.33
CA PRO A 151 -23.74 -1.06 20.59
C PRO A 151 -23.94 -0.15 19.38
N ILE A 152 -25.19 0.19 19.09
CA ILE A 152 -25.50 1.22 18.11
C ILE A 152 -25.25 2.58 18.76
N PHE A 153 -24.18 3.26 18.34
CA PHE A 153 -23.69 4.51 18.94
C PHE A 153 -24.36 5.79 18.39
N LYS A 154 -25.27 5.67 17.40
CA LYS A 154 -26.11 6.77 16.90
C LYS A 154 -27.51 6.26 16.54
N LYS A 155 -28.56 7.01 16.94
CA LYS A 155 -29.94 6.63 16.65
C LYS A 155 -30.25 6.59 15.15
N GLU A 156 -29.54 7.36 14.33
CA GLU A 156 -29.69 7.34 12.86
C GLU A 156 -29.19 6.04 12.20
N LEU A 157 -28.33 5.26 12.87
CA LEU A 157 -27.79 3.99 12.37
C LEU A 157 -28.83 2.84 12.44
N LYS A 158 -30.08 3.14 12.81
CA LYS A 158 -31.17 2.17 12.89
C LYS A 158 -31.84 1.85 11.53
N GLU A 159 -31.51 2.59 10.46
CA GLU A 159 -31.99 2.41 9.06
C GLU A 159 -30.79 2.27 8.08
N PRO A 160 -30.95 1.93 6.77
CA PRO A 160 -30.16 0.87 6.11
C PRO A 160 -28.73 1.27 5.68
N GLY A 161 -27.80 1.26 6.62
CA GLY A 161 -26.38 1.01 6.34
C GLY A 161 -26.09 -0.49 6.26
N LYS A 162 -25.19 -0.92 5.36
CA LYS A 162 -24.70 -2.32 5.37
C LYS A 162 -23.58 -2.44 6.39
N TYR A 163 -23.94 -2.90 7.59
CA TYR A 163 -22.99 -3.22 8.65
C TYR A 163 -22.39 -4.61 8.41
N ARG A 164 -21.06 -4.72 8.54
CA ARG A 164 -20.38 -6.01 8.45
C ARG A 164 -19.31 -6.13 9.51
N VAL A 165 -19.27 -7.24 10.25
CA VAL A 165 -18.05 -7.59 11.00
C VAL A 165 -17.01 -8.05 9.98
N VAL A 166 -15.81 -7.51 10.08
CA VAL A 166 -14.71 -7.83 9.17
C VAL A 166 -13.56 -8.42 9.96
N PHE A 167 -13.16 -9.62 9.56
CA PHE A 167 -12.00 -10.33 10.07
C PHE A 167 -10.86 -10.14 9.08
N LYS A 168 -9.70 -9.67 9.54
CA LYS A 168 -8.58 -9.28 8.66
C LYS A 168 -7.27 -9.87 9.16
N ARG A 169 -6.68 -10.80 8.42
CA ARG A 169 -5.39 -11.41 8.79
C ARG A 169 -4.26 -10.42 8.56
N ARG A 170 -3.43 -10.18 9.58
CA ARG A 170 -2.26 -9.31 9.52
C ARG A 170 -1.10 -10.00 8.82
N ASN A 171 -0.36 -9.22 8.04
CA ASN A 171 0.97 -9.50 7.52
C ASN A 171 1.83 -8.23 7.66
N GLU A 172 3.16 -8.35 7.56
CA GLU A 172 4.20 -7.38 7.99
C GLU A 172 3.82 -5.88 7.94
N ASP A 173 3.15 -5.40 6.87
CA ASP A 173 2.67 -4.02 6.75
C ASP A 173 1.20 -3.86 6.27
N GLU A 174 0.45 -4.96 6.01
CA GLU A 174 -0.91 -4.92 5.42
C GLU A 174 -1.82 -6.06 5.93
N TYR A 175 -3.05 -6.14 5.39
CA TYR A 175 -3.96 -7.27 5.57
C TYR A 175 -4.04 -8.10 4.28
N ASP A 176 -3.77 -9.40 4.36
CA ASP A 176 -3.68 -10.29 3.19
C ASP A 176 -4.93 -11.18 2.98
N GLU A 177 -5.67 -11.51 4.04
CA GLU A 177 -6.96 -12.21 3.97
C GLU A 177 -8.05 -11.42 4.71
N GLN A 178 -9.24 -11.34 4.12
CA GLN A 178 -10.39 -10.66 4.72
C GLN A 178 -11.69 -11.45 4.55
N LEU A 179 -12.47 -11.55 5.63
CA LEU A 179 -13.82 -12.09 5.62
C LEU A 179 -14.80 -11.02 6.12
N LYS A 180 -15.78 -10.68 5.30
CA LYS A 180 -16.84 -9.73 5.64
C LYS A 180 -18.13 -10.49 5.93
N CYS A 181 -18.62 -10.38 7.16
CA CYS A 181 -19.81 -11.07 7.63
C CYS A 181 -20.94 -10.09 7.93
N GLU A 182 -22.16 -10.41 7.48
CA GLU A 182 -23.34 -9.61 7.79
C GLU A 182 -23.70 -9.67 9.27
N VAL A 183 -24.33 -8.62 9.78
CA VAL A 183 -24.82 -8.53 11.16
C VAL A 183 -26.32 -8.29 11.19
N GLN A 184 -26.97 -8.75 12.26
CA GLN A 184 -28.39 -8.54 12.50
C GLN A 184 -28.60 -7.39 13.48
N ILE A 185 -29.50 -6.47 13.15
CA ILE A 185 -29.93 -5.41 14.06
C ILE A 185 -30.94 -6.00 15.05
N LYS A 186 -30.65 -5.94 16.36
CA LYS A 186 -31.59 -6.32 17.44
C LYS A 186 -31.61 -5.22 18.50
N GLY A 187 -32.71 -4.46 18.54
CA GLY A 187 -32.85 -3.31 19.44
C GLY A 187 -31.77 -2.25 19.19
N ASP A 188 -30.98 -1.96 20.23
CA ASP A 188 -29.86 -1.00 20.18
C ASP A 188 -28.49 -1.67 19.94
N THR A 189 -28.48 -2.88 19.37
CA THR A 189 -27.24 -3.65 19.14
C THR A 189 -27.17 -4.27 17.74
N LEU A 190 -25.97 -4.24 17.15
CA LEU A 190 -25.60 -5.03 15.98
C LEU A 190 -25.04 -6.37 16.47
N ASN A 191 -25.59 -7.48 15.97
CA ASN A 191 -25.23 -8.82 16.43
C ASN A 191 -24.71 -9.65 15.27
N PHE A 192 -23.45 -10.05 15.37
CA PHE A 192 -22.87 -11.11 14.56
C PHE A 192 -22.97 -12.43 15.33
N GLN A 193 -23.46 -13.48 14.67
CA GLN A 193 -23.56 -14.84 15.22
C GLN A 193 -23.11 -15.83 14.15
N SER A 194 -22.13 -16.67 14.46
CA SER A 194 -21.65 -17.78 13.62
C SER A 194 -20.95 -18.80 14.51
N THR A 195 -20.39 -19.86 13.93
CA THR A 195 -19.48 -20.76 14.64
C THR A 195 -18.02 -20.36 14.41
N VAL A 196 -17.13 -20.72 15.33
CA VAL A 196 -15.68 -20.51 15.16
C VAL A 196 -15.17 -21.23 13.90
N LYS A 197 -15.68 -22.42 13.61
CA LYS A 197 -15.29 -23.19 12.41
C LYS A 197 -15.68 -22.49 11.13
N GLU A 198 -16.92 -22.00 11.02
CA GLU A 198 -17.42 -21.30 9.83
C GLU A 198 -16.58 -20.07 9.50
N VAL A 199 -16.20 -19.27 10.50
CA VAL A 199 -15.40 -18.07 10.29
C VAL A 199 -13.96 -18.44 9.93
N PHE A 200 -13.30 -19.22 10.78
CA PHE A 200 -11.84 -19.40 10.69
C PHE A 200 -11.41 -20.50 9.71
N HIS A 201 -12.35 -21.24 9.10
CA HIS A 201 -12.04 -22.05 7.91
C HIS A 201 -11.64 -21.20 6.69
N ASN A 202 -12.06 -19.93 6.62
CA ASN A 202 -11.73 -19.01 5.54
C ASN A 202 -10.31 -18.43 5.64
N PHE A 203 -9.57 -18.75 6.70
CA PHE A 203 -8.25 -18.18 6.96
C PHE A 203 -7.17 -19.27 7.00
N SER A 204 -5.97 -18.90 6.56
CA SER A 204 -4.76 -19.66 6.85
C SER A 204 -4.37 -19.44 8.32
N LEU A 205 -4.56 -20.48 9.13
CA LEU A 205 -4.32 -20.47 10.58
C LEU A 205 -2.91 -20.98 10.87
N ASP A 206 -1.92 -20.20 10.46
CA ASP A 206 -0.51 -20.45 10.79
C ASP A 206 -0.23 -20.18 12.26
N ASN A 207 0.91 -20.64 12.76
CA ASN A 207 1.24 -20.39 14.16
C ASN A 207 1.54 -18.89 14.34
N GLU A 208 1.05 -18.29 15.43
CA GLU A 208 1.36 -16.92 15.84
C GLU A 208 0.83 -15.81 14.92
N THR A 209 -0.08 -16.11 14.00
CA THR A 209 -0.71 -15.09 13.15
C THR A 209 -1.85 -14.38 13.89
N ILE A 210 -2.04 -13.09 13.58
CA ILE A 210 -3.08 -12.25 14.17
C ILE A 210 -4.16 -11.95 13.11
N ILE A 211 -5.43 -12.11 13.48
CA ILE A 211 -6.59 -11.68 12.70
C ILE A 211 -7.29 -10.57 13.47
N ASP A 212 -7.29 -9.34 12.95
CA ASP A 212 -8.02 -8.24 13.54
C ASP A 212 -9.51 -8.35 13.28
N VAL A 213 -10.31 -7.89 14.25
CA VAL A 213 -11.77 -7.85 14.14
C VAL A 213 -12.23 -6.41 14.22
N VAL A 214 -12.88 -5.94 13.15
CA VAL A 214 -13.38 -4.57 13.02
C VAL A 214 -14.85 -4.60 12.61
N ILE A 215 -15.56 -3.48 12.81
CA ILE A 215 -16.89 -3.27 12.21
C ILE A 215 -16.74 -2.34 11.01
N GLY A 216 -17.13 -2.84 9.84
CA GLY A 216 -17.27 -2.06 8.62
C GLY A 216 -18.68 -1.49 8.51
N ILE A 217 -18.79 -0.21 8.16
CA ILE A 217 -20.05 0.48 7.96
C ILE A 217 -20.06 1.03 6.55
N GLU A 218 -21.03 0.58 5.75
CA GLU A 218 -21.26 1.10 4.41
C GLU A 218 -22.56 1.91 4.39
N ASP A 219 -22.47 3.20 4.09
CA ASP A 219 -23.61 4.10 3.97
C ASP A 219 -23.39 5.08 2.81
N ASN A 220 -24.40 5.28 1.97
CA ASN A 220 -24.35 6.19 0.81
C ASN A 220 -23.07 6.08 -0.06
N ASN A 221 -22.66 4.84 -0.38
CA ASN A 221 -21.45 4.50 -1.14
C ASN A 221 -20.10 4.85 -0.45
N VAL A 222 -20.12 5.09 0.86
CA VAL A 222 -18.91 5.28 1.69
C VAL A 222 -18.73 4.09 2.61
N TYR A 223 -17.52 3.53 2.68
CA TYR A 223 -17.17 2.39 3.53
C TYR A 223 -16.04 2.75 4.49
N GLU A 224 -16.27 2.55 5.79
CA GLU A 224 -15.29 2.81 6.85
C GLU A 224 -15.23 1.67 7.87
N GLU A 225 -14.06 1.47 8.49
CA GLU A 225 -13.83 0.41 9.47
C GLU A 225 -13.45 0.97 10.85
N PHE A 226 -14.04 0.40 11.89
CA PHE A 226 -13.81 0.79 13.28
C PHE A 226 -13.33 -0.40 14.10
N TYR A 227 -12.23 -0.23 14.85
CA TYR A 227 -11.72 -1.25 15.75
C TYR A 227 -12.68 -1.50 16.92
N LEU A 228 -12.71 -2.74 17.39
CA LEU A 228 -13.57 -3.16 18.50
C LEU A 228 -12.76 -3.31 19.78
N GLU A 229 -13.28 -2.84 20.91
CA GLU A 229 -12.68 -3.00 22.23
C GLU A 229 -13.44 -4.06 23.02
N VAL A 230 -12.70 -4.97 23.64
CA VAL A 230 -13.25 -6.06 24.46
C VAL A 230 -12.62 -6.02 25.86
N PRO A 231 -13.34 -6.40 26.93
CA PRO A 231 -12.74 -6.49 28.26
C PRO A 231 -11.49 -7.36 28.26
N ASN A 232 -10.42 -6.90 28.93
CA ASN A 232 -9.23 -7.71 29.07
C ASN A 232 -9.51 -8.88 30.00
N GLN A 233 -9.55 -10.09 29.45
CA GLN A 233 -9.81 -11.33 30.17
C GLN A 233 -8.95 -12.44 29.59
N ASN A 234 -8.70 -13.48 30.39
CA ASN A 234 -7.95 -14.65 29.94
C ASN A 234 -8.82 -15.49 29.01
N TYR A 235 -8.53 -15.42 27.71
CA TYR A 235 -9.18 -16.24 26.70
C TYR A 235 -8.46 -17.57 26.50
N SER A 236 -9.24 -18.63 26.34
CA SER A 236 -8.77 -19.97 25.99
C SER A 236 -8.71 -20.15 24.48
N TYR A 237 -7.89 -21.11 24.04
CA TYR A 237 -7.89 -21.56 22.66
C TYR A 237 -9.14 -22.40 22.36
N THR A 238 -9.74 -22.12 21.23
CA THR A 238 -10.88 -22.84 20.65
C THR A 238 -10.41 -23.56 19.41
N LYS A 239 -10.69 -24.86 19.29
CA LYS A 239 -10.28 -25.67 18.15
C LYS A 239 -11.08 -25.30 16.89
N VAL A 240 -10.39 -25.05 15.77
CA VAL A 240 -10.99 -24.84 14.45
C VAL A 240 -10.90 -26.12 13.63
N LYS A 241 -9.67 -26.58 13.37
CA LYS A 241 -9.38 -27.80 12.62
C LYS A 241 -8.68 -28.81 13.53
N PHE A 242 -8.43 -30.02 13.02
CA PHE A 242 -7.72 -31.08 13.76
C PHE A 242 -6.43 -30.55 14.43
N ASN A 243 -5.69 -29.72 13.70
CA ASN A 243 -4.39 -29.19 14.09
C ASN A 243 -4.35 -27.67 14.28
N SER A 244 -5.49 -26.98 14.39
CA SER A 244 -5.46 -25.52 14.59
C SER A 244 -6.51 -25.05 15.58
N SER A 245 -6.12 -24.05 16.36
CA SER A 245 -6.95 -23.37 17.33
C SER A 245 -6.77 -21.87 17.22
N VAL A 246 -7.78 -21.15 17.66
CA VAL A 246 -7.81 -19.69 17.69
C VAL A 246 -8.18 -19.21 19.08
N LYS A 247 -7.68 -18.05 19.46
CA LYS A 247 -7.90 -17.47 20.77
C LYS A 247 -8.14 -15.97 20.60
N PRO A 248 -9.20 -15.41 21.19
CA PRO A 248 -9.33 -13.96 21.29
C PRO A 248 -8.13 -13.35 22.06
N TYR A 249 -7.68 -12.20 21.61
CA TYR A 249 -6.52 -11.50 22.12
C TYR A 249 -6.77 -10.00 22.07
N VAL A 250 -6.45 -9.30 23.16
CA VAL A 250 -6.45 -7.84 23.18
C VAL A 250 -5.07 -7.35 22.79
N ASN A 251 -4.95 -6.67 21.67
CA ASN A 251 -3.66 -6.20 21.17
C ASN A 251 -3.13 -4.99 21.95
N ASN A 252 -1.89 -4.58 21.64
CA ASN A 252 -1.20 -3.47 22.33
C ASN A 252 -1.94 -2.12 22.25
N LYS A 253 -2.92 -1.96 21.34
CA LYS A 253 -3.77 -0.77 21.22
C LYS A 253 -5.11 -0.90 21.96
N GLY A 254 -5.35 -2.02 22.63
CA GLY A 254 -6.60 -2.30 23.35
C GLY A 254 -7.72 -2.90 22.49
N TYR A 255 -7.42 -3.30 21.25
CA TYR A 255 -8.45 -3.79 20.32
C TYR A 255 -8.53 -5.31 20.29
N LEU A 256 -9.73 -5.82 19.97
CA LEU A 256 -10.01 -7.22 19.75
C LEU A 256 -9.31 -7.70 18.47
N SER A 257 -8.45 -8.69 18.65
CA SER A 257 -7.86 -9.50 17.60
C SER A 257 -8.03 -10.98 17.96
N ILE A 258 -7.71 -11.87 17.03
CA ILE A 258 -7.72 -13.32 17.20
C ILE A 258 -6.31 -13.82 16.92
N TYR A 259 -5.74 -14.51 17.89
CA TYR A 259 -4.45 -15.17 17.78
C TYR A 259 -4.64 -16.60 17.33
N THR A 260 -3.79 -17.06 16.43
CA THR A 260 -3.87 -18.39 15.80
C THR A 260 -2.75 -19.29 16.34
N GLN A 261 -3.07 -20.57 16.53
CA GLN A 261 -2.13 -21.58 17.01
C GLN A 261 -2.35 -22.87 16.23
N LYS A 262 -1.25 -23.56 15.89
CA LYS A 262 -1.30 -24.86 15.22
C LYS A 262 -0.83 -25.95 16.20
N ASN A 263 -1.73 -26.84 16.63
CA ASN A 263 -1.45 -27.91 17.60
C ASN A 263 -1.16 -29.23 16.88
N GLY A 264 -0.09 -29.94 17.25
CA GLY A 264 0.21 -31.26 16.71
C GLY A 264 0.91 -32.18 17.71
N GLU A 265 0.31 -33.34 17.96
CA GLU A 265 1.00 -34.59 18.28
C GLU A 265 0.82 -35.53 17.09
N GLU A 266 1.88 -36.26 16.74
CA GLU A 266 2.01 -37.13 15.56
C GLU A 266 1.14 -38.40 15.63
N LEU A 267 0.59 -38.83 14.48
CA LEU A 267 0.74 -40.21 13.99
C LEU A 267 0.20 -40.36 12.55
N ASP A 268 1.16 -40.44 11.63
CA ASP A 268 1.30 -41.39 10.53
C ASP A 268 0.04 -41.89 9.79
N THR A 269 -0.19 -41.36 8.59
CA THR A 269 -0.43 -42.15 7.36
C THR A 269 -0.50 -41.21 6.15
N LYS A 270 0.66 -40.99 5.54
CA LYS A 270 0.86 -40.76 4.10
C LYS A 270 -0.17 -39.87 3.36
N LYS A 271 0.04 -38.56 3.45
CA LYS A 271 0.35 -37.68 2.32
C LYS A 271 1.21 -36.54 2.87
N GLU A 272 2.51 -36.82 2.93
CA GLU A 272 3.55 -36.00 3.55
C GLU A 272 3.58 -34.58 2.96
N PHE A 273 3.13 -33.59 3.73
CA PHE A 273 3.69 -32.24 3.67
C PHE A 273 4.73 -32.15 4.77
N VAL A 274 5.96 -32.51 4.43
CA VAL A 274 7.14 -32.31 5.28
C VAL A 274 7.34 -30.81 5.42
N THR A 275 6.86 -30.21 6.50
CA THR A 275 7.48 -29.00 7.05
C THR A 275 8.59 -29.46 7.97
N ASN A 276 9.75 -29.76 7.40
CA ASN A 276 10.95 -29.94 8.19
C ASN A 276 11.21 -28.59 8.87
N LYS A 277 11.08 -28.54 10.20
CA LYS A 277 11.62 -27.43 11.01
C LYS A 277 13.15 -27.32 10.88
N ASP A 278 13.79 -28.28 10.21
CA ASP A 278 15.20 -28.28 9.84
C ASP A 278 15.47 -27.90 8.37
N SER A 279 14.46 -27.71 7.51
CA SER A 279 14.68 -27.24 6.13
C SER A 279 14.52 -25.72 6.10
N LYS A 280 15.65 -25.02 6.14
CA LYS A 280 15.70 -23.57 5.88
C LYS A 280 15.03 -23.28 4.53
N ALA A 281 14.05 -22.37 4.50
CA ALA A 281 13.48 -21.89 3.24
C ALA A 281 14.60 -21.35 2.35
N VAL A 282 14.48 -21.52 1.03
CA VAL A 282 15.50 -21.06 0.10
C VAL A 282 15.52 -19.54 0.11
N THR A 283 16.62 -18.94 0.53
CA THR A 283 16.71 -17.49 0.63
C THR A 283 17.02 -16.89 -0.73
N VAL A 284 16.27 -15.85 -1.10
CA VAL A 284 16.40 -15.17 -2.38
C VAL A 284 16.62 -13.68 -2.16
N ALA A 285 17.56 -13.10 -2.90
CA ALA A 285 17.67 -11.66 -3.10
C ALA A 285 17.25 -11.30 -4.53
N VAL A 286 16.69 -10.11 -4.71
CA VAL A 286 16.28 -9.58 -6.00
C VAL A 286 17.05 -8.29 -6.30
N LEU A 287 17.76 -8.28 -7.42
CA LEU A 287 18.33 -7.08 -8.05
C LEU A 287 17.63 -6.88 -9.39
N GLY A 288 16.51 -6.17 -9.38
CA GLY A 288 15.65 -6.15 -10.56
C GLY A 288 14.50 -5.17 -10.43
N SER A 289 13.36 -5.49 -10.99
CA SER A 289 12.18 -4.61 -11.05
C SER A 289 10.92 -5.32 -10.55
N CYS A 290 9.77 -4.65 -10.67
CA CYS A 290 8.47 -5.22 -10.31
C CYS A 290 8.21 -6.58 -10.96
N VAL A 291 8.64 -6.77 -12.22
CA VAL A 291 8.46 -8.02 -12.95
C VAL A 291 9.14 -9.23 -12.31
N THR A 292 10.22 -9.01 -11.57
CA THR A 292 10.95 -10.05 -10.82
C THR A 292 10.47 -10.12 -9.39
N ARG A 293 10.37 -8.97 -8.72
CA ARG A 293 9.95 -8.86 -7.32
C ARG A 293 8.57 -9.44 -7.08
N ASP A 294 7.62 -9.20 -7.97
CA ASP A 294 6.22 -9.58 -7.79
C ASP A 294 6.01 -11.11 -7.87
N ASN A 295 7.02 -11.88 -8.30
CA ASN A 295 7.01 -13.35 -8.14
C ASN A 295 7.07 -13.79 -6.67
N PHE A 296 7.54 -12.92 -5.78
CA PHE A 296 7.57 -13.12 -4.32
C PHE A 296 6.48 -12.29 -3.63
N ASN A 297 5.30 -12.22 -4.26
CA ASN A 297 4.13 -11.53 -3.73
C ASN A 297 2.94 -12.50 -3.71
N SER A 298 2.32 -12.68 -2.54
CA SER A 298 1.21 -13.61 -2.33
C SER A 298 -0.06 -13.26 -3.11
N LYS A 299 -0.15 -12.04 -3.70
CA LYS A 299 -1.22 -11.70 -4.66
C LYS A 299 -1.09 -12.47 -5.98
N PHE A 300 0.14 -12.81 -6.38
CA PHE A 300 0.41 -13.51 -7.64
C PHE A 300 0.74 -14.99 -7.42
N ASN A 301 1.55 -15.28 -6.39
CA ASN A 301 1.96 -16.63 -6.01
C ASN A 301 1.63 -16.87 -4.54
N TYR A 302 0.40 -17.27 -4.23
CA TYR A 302 -0.12 -17.31 -2.86
C TYR A 302 0.80 -18.05 -1.86
N ASP A 303 1.37 -19.19 -2.26
CA ASP A 303 2.09 -20.10 -1.38
C ASP A 303 3.63 -20.07 -1.54
N TYR A 304 4.19 -19.05 -2.21
CA TYR A 304 5.65 -18.97 -2.45
C TYR A 304 6.49 -19.07 -1.17
N LYS A 305 5.97 -18.54 -0.05
CA LYS A 305 6.62 -18.53 1.28
C LYS A 305 6.85 -19.93 1.86
N ARG A 306 6.22 -20.97 1.29
CA ARG A 306 6.50 -22.37 1.63
C ARG A 306 7.88 -22.82 1.15
N TYR A 307 8.41 -22.16 0.13
CA TYR A 307 9.62 -22.59 -0.58
C TYR A 307 10.71 -21.53 -0.52
N TYR A 308 10.34 -20.24 -0.56
CA TYR A 308 11.26 -19.12 -0.67
C TYR A 308 11.06 -18.05 0.40
N GLU A 309 12.16 -17.42 0.80
CA GLU A 309 12.18 -16.21 1.60
C GLU A 309 12.92 -15.11 0.83
N CYS A 310 12.22 -14.04 0.43
CA CYS A 310 12.84 -12.91 -0.27
C CYS A 310 13.45 -11.95 0.77
N ILE A 311 14.74 -12.09 1.06
CA ILE A 311 15.41 -11.42 2.18
C ILE A 311 16.03 -10.06 1.82
N LEU A 312 16.16 -9.75 0.53
CA LEU A 312 16.76 -8.50 0.07
C LEU A 312 16.22 -8.09 -1.30
N LEU A 313 16.00 -6.79 -1.49
CA LEU A 313 15.53 -6.20 -2.74
C LEU A 313 16.28 -4.89 -3.02
N GLN A 314 16.76 -4.74 -4.26
CA GLN A 314 17.01 -3.45 -4.89
C GLN A 314 16.15 -3.35 -6.14
N ASN A 315 15.26 -2.36 -6.17
CA ASN A 315 14.28 -2.24 -7.22
C ASN A 315 14.70 -1.16 -8.24
N GLN A 316 14.56 -1.46 -9.52
CA GLN A 316 14.69 -0.55 -10.66
C GLN A 316 16.01 0.25 -10.68
N THR A 317 17.13 -0.38 -10.31
CA THR A 317 18.47 0.22 -10.39
C THR A 317 19.18 -0.17 -11.69
N SER A 318 20.06 0.69 -12.18
CA SER A 318 21.04 0.37 -13.23
C SER A 318 22.28 -0.26 -12.61
N ILE A 319 22.89 -1.25 -13.27
CA ILE A 319 24.16 -1.84 -12.83
C ILE A 319 25.29 -0.79 -12.82
N ILE A 320 25.27 0.19 -13.75
CA ILE A 320 26.23 1.31 -13.72
C ILE A 320 26.09 2.06 -12.41
N SER A 321 24.87 2.50 -12.06
CA SER A 321 24.61 3.19 -10.80
C SER A 321 25.09 2.38 -9.61
N LEU A 322 24.74 1.09 -9.52
CA LEU A 322 25.03 0.23 -8.38
C LEU A 322 26.54 0.13 -8.06
N LEU A 323 27.41 0.19 -9.08
CA LEU A 323 28.85 -0.07 -8.95
C LEU A 323 29.72 1.19 -8.85
N GLU A 324 29.09 2.35 -8.91
CA GLU A 324 29.70 3.66 -8.76
C GLU A 324 29.87 4.08 -7.30
N LYS A 325 30.50 5.24 -7.07
CA LYS A 325 30.74 5.74 -5.71
C LYS A 325 29.43 6.13 -5.01
N PRO A 326 29.22 5.76 -3.74
CA PRO A 326 28.11 6.26 -2.93
C PRO A 326 28.08 7.78 -2.87
N THR A 327 26.88 8.33 -2.83
CA THR A 327 26.64 9.77 -2.66
C THR A 327 25.49 10.01 -1.69
N THR A 328 25.50 11.17 -1.04
CA THR A 328 24.48 11.54 -0.06
C THR A 328 23.11 11.66 -0.71
N PHE A 329 22.13 10.92 -0.18
CA PHE A 329 20.74 11.03 -0.59
C PHE A 329 20.14 12.37 -0.10
N PRO A 330 19.58 13.22 -0.98
CA PRO A 330 19.08 14.54 -0.60
C PRO A 330 17.70 14.46 0.07
N VAL A 331 17.60 13.80 1.23
CA VAL A 331 16.33 13.47 1.92
C VAL A 331 15.41 14.67 2.12
N ASN A 332 15.95 15.86 2.40
CA ASN A 332 15.19 17.09 2.62
C ASN A 332 14.51 17.63 1.34
N LYS A 333 14.89 17.11 0.16
CA LYS A 333 14.36 17.51 -1.16
C LYS A 333 13.53 16.40 -1.83
N VAL A 334 13.17 15.37 -1.06
CA VAL A 334 12.38 14.21 -1.49
C VAL A 334 11.19 14.06 -0.54
N THR A 335 10.27 15.03 -0.59
CA THR A 335 9.09 15.07 0.30
C THR A 335 7.85 14.46 -0.33
N GLU A 336 7.86 14.23 -1.65
CA GLU A 336 6.71 13.81 -2.45
C GLU A 336 6.60 12.28 -2.58
N LEU A 337 7.59 11.53 -2.11
CA LEU A 337 7.61 10.07 -2.19
C LEU A 337 7.15 9.44 -0.87
N ASN A 338 6.49 8.29 -0.96
CA ASN A 338 6.24 7.45 0.21
C ASN A 338 7.55 6.89 0.78
N GLN A 339 7.50 6.31 1.98
CA GLN A 339 8.68 5.81 2.67
C GLN A 339 9.41 4.71 1.89
N TRP A 340 8.68 3.82 1.23
CA TRP A 340 9.26 2.73 0.45
C TRP A 340 10.03 3.25 -0.77
N ASP A 341 9.43 4.14 -1.57
CA ASP A 341 10.06 4.77 -2.73
C ASP A 341 11.26 5.64 -2.32
N SER A 342 11.15 6.35 -1.20
CA SER A 342 12.26 7.13 -0.64
C SER A 342 13.43 6.24 -0.21
N ASN A 343 13.15 5.10 0.42
CA ASN A 343 14.18 4.13 0.80
C ASN A 343 14.82 3.46 -0.41
N ASP A 344 14.05 3.06 -1.43
CA ASP A 344 14.58 2.45 -2.67
C ASP A 344 15.51 3.40 -3.43
N MET A 345 15.17 4.70 -3.50
CA MET A 345 16.09 5.70 -4.07
C MET A 345 17.30 5.94 -3.19
N ARG A 346 17.13 5.93 -1.86
CA ARG A 346 18.26 6.08 -0.93
C ARG A 346 19.27 4.95 -1.13
N THR A 347 18.82 3.70 -1.23
CA THR A 347 19.72 2.57 -1.46
C THR A 347 20.44 2.66 -2.80
N ASP A 348 19.81 3.21 -3.86
CA ASP A 348 20.48 3.51 -5.13
C ASP A 348 21.51 4.64 -5.00
N PHE A 349 21.29 5.67 -4.20
CA PHE A 349 22.28 6.75 -3.99
C PHE A 349 23.47 6.29 -3.13
N GLU A 350 23.18 5.56 -2.05
CA GLU A 350 24.14 5.12 -1.05
C GLU A 350 24.82 3.79 -1.43
N LYS A 351 24.36 3.11 -2.48
CA LYS A 351 24.90 1.84 -3.01
C LYS A 351 24.92 0.72 -1.95
N SER A 352 23.97 0.75 -1.02
CA SER A 352 24.00 -0.13 0.16
C SER A 352 23.56 -1.57 -0.11
N PHE A 353 23.01 -1.87 -1.29
CA PHE A 353 22.57 -3.22 -1.65
C PHE A 353 23.71 -4.24 -1.60
N LEU A 354 24.90 -3.93 -2.14
CA LEU A 354 26.02 -4.89 -2.17
C LEU A 354 26.53 -5.25 -0.77
N ASN A 355 26.56 -4.29 0.15
CA ASN A 355 26.93 -4.54 1.54
C ASN A 355 25.91 -5.45 2.23
N LYS A 356 24.61 -5.18 2.03
CA LYS A 356 23.54 -6.02 2.57
C LYS A 356 23.57 -7.42 1.96
N LEU A 357 23.88 -7.54 0.68
CA LEU A 357 23.99 -8.84 0.01
C LEU A 357 25.14 -9.69 0.61
N GLU A 358 26.29 -9.06 0.86
CA GLU A 358 27.42 -9.66 1.58
C GLU A 358 27.07 -10.06 3.02
N GLU A 359 26.30 -9.24 3.73
CA GLU A 359 25.85 -9.57 5.10
C GLU A 359 24.86 -10.75 5.13
N GLN A 360 23.94 -10.80 4.16
CA GLN A 360 22.79 -11.72 4.18
C GLN A 360 23.07 -13.09 3.53
N GLN A 361 24.04 -13.18 2.62
CA GLN A 361 24.46 -14.43 1.96
C GLN A 361 23.28 -15.29 1.44
N PRO A 362 22.44 -14.77 0.52
CA PRO A 362 21.29 -15.51 0.02
C PRO A 362 21.70 -16.74 -0.81
N ASP A 363 20.86 -17.78 -0.83
CA ASP A 363 21.07 -18.95 -1.69
C ASP A 363 21.00 -18.57 -3.17
N TYR A 364 20.11 -17.65 -3.53
CA TYR A 364 19.92 -17.17 -4.91
C TYR A 364 19.87 -15.66 -5.00
N LEU A 365 20.48 -15.11 -6.06
CA LEU A 365 20.29 -13.73 -6.51
C LEU A 365 19.60 -13.77 -7.86
N ILE A 366 18.38 -13.23 -7.94
CA ILE A 366 17.64 -13.09 -9.19
C ILE A 366 17.85 -11.68 -9.74
N VAL A 367 18.36 -11.60 -10.97
CA VAL A 367 18.74 -10.34 -11.60
C VAL A 367 17.90 -10.09 -12.85
N ASP A 368 17.38 -8.87 -13.00
CA ASP A 368 16.89 -8.37 -14.29
C ASP A 368 17.52 -7.01 -14.63
N PHE A 369 17.56 -6.68 -15.92
CA PHE A 369 18.18 -5.46 -16.41
C PHE A 369 17.15 -4.40 -16.84
N PHE A 370 15.95 -4.40 -16.25
CA PHE A 370 14.92 -3.40 -16.53
C PHE A 370 15.43 -1.98 -16.31
N GLY A 371 16.14 -1.73 -15.21
CA GLY A 371 16.66 -0.40 -14.88
C GLY A 371 17.63 0.13 -15.95
N ASP A 372 18.47 -0.75 -16.50
CA ASP A 372 19.39 -0.40 -17.58
C ASP A 372 18.69 -0.23 -18.94
N ALA A 373 17.77 -1.12 -19.27
CA ALA A 373 17.05 -1.08 -20.54
C ALA A 373 16.07 0.11 -20.62
N PHE A 374 15.48 0.51 -19.49
CA PHE A 374 14.39 1.47 -19.45
C PHE A 374 14.79 2.86 -18.92
N PHE A 375 15.54 2.93 -17.82
CA PHE A 375 15.86 4.20 -17.16
C PHE A 375 17.22 4.76 -17.57
N GLY A 376 18.24 3.91 -17.61
CA GLY A 376 19.63 4.32 -17.68
C GLY A 376 20.07 5.09 -16.43
N CYS A 377 21.07 5.95 -16.58
CA CYS A 377 21.68 6.71 -15.50
C CYS A 377 21.65 8.21 -15.73
N MET A 378 21.82 8.96 -14.65
CA MET A 378 22.13 10.38 -14.65
C MET A 378 23.48 10.57 -13.96
N LYS A 379 24.33 11.43 -14.52
CA LYS A 379 25.54 11.87 -13.83
C LYS A 379 25.19 12.83 -12.70
N PHE A 380 25.69 12.54 -11.51
CA PHE A 380 25.50 13.37 -10.33
C PHE A 380 26.86 13.60 -9.65
N ALA A 381 27.35 14.84 -9.71
CA ALA A 381 28.74 15.17 -9.35
C ALA A 381 29.73 14.23 -10.08
N ASP A 382 30.53 13.47 -9.33
CA ASP A 382 31.54 12.54 -9.84
C ASP A 382 31.09 11.07 -9.80
N THR A 383 29.78 10.80 -9.77
CA THR A 383 29.18 9.46 -9.75
C THR A 383 27.97 9.36 -10.70
N TYR A 384 27.42 8.14 -10.86
CA TYR A 384 26.15 7.92 -11.53
C TYR A 384 25.08 7.44 -10.53
N VAL A 385 23.86 7.90 -10.75
CA VAL A 385 22.64 7.43 -10.09
C VAL A 385 21.65 6.96 -11.14
N THR A 386 20.77 6.02 -10.80
CA THR A 386 19.79 5.52 -11.76
C THR A 386 18.80 6.63 -12.10
N ASN A 387 18.53 6.88 -13.38
CA ASN A 387 17.58 7.90 -13.81
C ASN A 387 16.13 7.38 -13.73
N ASN A 388 15.72 6.91 -12.55
CA ASN A 388 14.35 6.44 -12.32
C ASN A 388 13.38 7.63 -12.31
N TYR A 389 13.02 8.12 -13.49
CA TYR A 389 12.19 9.31 -13.67
C TYR A 389 10.75 9.13 -13.15
N TRP A 390 10.32 7.91 -12.85
CA TRP A 390 9.04 7.66 -12.14
C TRP A 390 9.07 8.09 -10.69
N LYS A 391 10.25 8.03 -10.05
CA LYS A 391 10.46 8.41 -8.64
C LYS A 391 11.19 9.75 -8.56
N LEU A 392 12.40 9.83 -9.13
CA LEU A 392 13.23 11.04 -9.12
C LEU A 392 12.53 12.22 -9.76
N GLY A 393 11.85 12.03 -10.89
CA GLY A 393 11.17 13.11 -11.63
C GLY A 393 10.10 13.85 -10.83
N LYS A 394 9.57 13.24 -9.76
CA LYS A 394 8.58 13.85 -8.87
C LYS A 394 9.20 14.80 -7.84
N THR A 395 10.48 14.60 -7.51
CA THR A 395 11.16 15.26 -6.39
C THR A 395 11.52 16.71 -6.69
N GLN A 396 11.53 17.55 -5.65
CA GLN A 396 12.10 18.90 -5.73
C GLN A 396 13.58 18.86 -6.14
N PHE A 397 14.34 17.89 -5.65
CA PHE A 397 15.73 17.68 -6.03
C PHE A 397 15.92 17.65 -7.55
N PHE A 398 15.15 16.83 -8.26
CA PHE A 398 15.26 16.68 -9.71
C PHE A 398 14.87 17.95 -10.46
N LYS A 399 13.85 18.67 -9.99
CA LYS A 399 13.38 19.94 -10.59
C LYS A 399 14.41 21.06 -10.50
N GLU A 400 15.31 21.01 -9.52
CA GLU A 400 16.35 22.00 -9.29
C GLU A 400 17.67 21.70 -10.02
N LEU A 401 17.80 20.50 -10.62
CA LEU A 401 19.01 20.13 -11.35
C LEU A 401 19.21 21.02 -12.57
N LYS A 402 20.35 21.72 -12.61
CA LYS A 402 20.76 22.52 -13.76
C LYS A 402 21.58 21.65 -14.70
N ASN A 403 21.17 21.59 -15.97
CA ASN A 403 21.86 20.85 -17.03
C ASN A 403 22.19 19.39 -16.68
N PRO A 404 21.20 18.58 -16.25
CA PRO A 404 21.44 17.18 -15.94
C PRO A 404 21.98 16.43 -17.17
N GLN A 405 23.02 15.63 -16.96
CA GLN A 405 23.59 14.76 -17.99
C GLN A 405 23.01 13.36 -17.84
N TYR A 406 22.28 12.92 -18.85
CA TYR A 406 21.65 11.60 -18.90
C TYR A 406 22.44 10.67 -19.81
N LEU A 407 22.48 9.40 -19.43
CA LEU A 407 23.11 8.33 -20.19
C LEU A 407 22.14 7.16 -20.23
N ASN A 408 21.68 6.75 -21.41
CA ASN A 408 20.82 5.57 -21.57
C ASN A 408 21.23 4.76 -22.79
N ILE A 409 20.92 3.46 -22.77
CA ILE A 409 21.36 2.53 -23.81
C ILE A 409 20.80 2.82 -25.21
N ILE A 410 19.64 3.47 -25.30
CA ILE A 410 19.01 3.79 -26.59
C ILE A 410 19.70 4.98 -27.27
N ARG A 411 19.99 6.05 -26.52
CA ARG A 411 20.55 7.30 -27.08
C ARG A 411 22.09 7.32 -27.08
N ASN A 412 22.71 6.55 -26.20
CA ASN A 412 24.15 6.56 -25.95
C ASN A 412 24.72 5.14 -26.02
N THR A 413 24.28 4.32 -26.99
CA THR A 413 24.51 2.87 -27.01
C THR A 413 25.96 2.46 -26.77
N GLU A 414 26.91 3.03 -27.51
CA GLU A 414 28.33 2.66 -27.40
C GLU A 414 28.89 3.00 -26.01
N GLU A 415 28.73 4.25 -25.58
CA GLU A 415 29.20 4.73 -24.28
C GLU A 415 28.54 3.97 -23.12
N TYR A 416 27.23 3.76 -23.19
CA TYR A 416 26.47 3.03 -22.18
C TYR A 416 26.95 1.60 -22.06
N LEU A 417 27.09 0.88 -23.17
CA LEU A 417 27.54 -0.52 -23.16
C LEU A 417 28.97 -0.65 -22.63
N VAL A 418 29.86 0.31 -22.91
CA VAL A 418 31.22 0.31 -22.35
C VAL A 418 31.17 0.40 -20.82
N LEU A 419 30.42 1.37 -20.28
CA LEU A 419 30.30 1.54 -18.83
C LEU A 419 29.57 0.37 -18.17
N TRP A 420 28.47 -0.09 -18.78
CA TRP A 420 27.67 -1.19 -18.27
C TRP A 420 28.46 -2.50 -18.24
N LYS A 421 29.21 -2.82 -19.30
CA LYS A 421 30.07 -4.03 -19.34
C LYS A 421 31.14 -4.00 -18.24
N LYS A 422 31.74 -2.84 -17.99
CA LYS A 422 32.69 -2.67 -16.89
C LYS A 422 32.01 -2.83 -15.52
N ALA A 423 30.82 -2.27 -15.36
CA ALA A 423 30.06 -2.36 -14.12
C ALA A 423 29.59 -3.80 -13.84
N VAL A 424 29.01 -4.49 -14.82
CA VAL A 424 28.56 -5.88 -14.65
C VAL A 424 29.73 -6.83 -14.41
N GLN A 425 30.87 -6.62 -15.07
CA GLN A 425 32.10 -7.37 -14.78
C GLN A 425 32.50 -7.23 -13.31
N LYS A 426 32.55 -6.00 -12.80
CA LYS A 426 32.85 -5.71 -11.40
C LYS A 426 31.80 -6.29 -10.43
N LEU A 427 30.52 -6.28 -10.81
CA LEU A 427 29.46 -6.92 -10.04
C LEU A 427 29.75 -8.42 -9.87
N PHE A 428 30.02 -9.13 -10.96
CA PHE A 428 30.29 -10.57 -10.89
C PHE A 428 31.59 -10.91 -10.17
N GLU A 429 32.62 -10.06 -10.26
CA GLU A 429 33.83 -10.17 -9.43
C GLU A 429 33.48 -10.07 -7.94
N ILE A 430 32.70 -9.07 -7.54
CA ILE A 430 32.21 -8.90 -6.17
C ILE A 430 31.37 -10.09 -5.72
N LEU A 431 30.45 -10.57 -6.56
CA LEU A 431 29.58 -11.70 -6.22
C LEU A 431 30.41 -12.97 -5.97
N LYS A 432 31.40 -13.22 -6.83
CA LYS A 432 32.32 -14.35 -6.68
C LYS A 432 33.19 -14.25 -5.43
N GLU A 433 33.66 -13.05 -5.09
CA GLU A 433 34.54 -12.83 -3.94
C GLU A 433 33.79 -12.85 -2.61
N LYS A 434 32.65 -12.13 -2.54
CA LYS A 434 31.97 -11.80 -1.28
C LYS A 434 30.76 -12.66 -0.97
N VAL A 435 30.10 -13.22 -1.99
CA VAL A 435 28.93 -14.10 -1.83
C VAL A 435 29.09 -15.39 -2.65
N PRO A 436 30.19 -16.14 -2.48
CA PRO A 436 30.61 -17.23 -3.38
C PRO A 436 29.61 -18.41 -3.46
N ASN A 437 28.74 -18.55 -2.47
CA ASN A 437 27.74 -19.63 -2.42
C ASN A 437 26.40 -19.25 -3.06
N CYS A 438 26.22 -17.97 -3.41
CA CYS A 438 24.99 -17.47 -4.02
C CYS A 438 24.92 -17.87 -5.50
N LYS A 439 23.82 -18.52 -5.90
CA LYS A 439 23.54 -18.85 -7.30
C LYS A 439 22.84 -17.69 -8.00
N ILE A 440 23.31 -17.33 -9.17
CA ILE A 440 22.78 -16.20 -9.93
C ILE A 440 21.80 -16.70 -10.99
N VAL A 441 20.60 -16.13 -11.01
CA VAL A 441 19.55 -16.43 -11.99
C VAL A 441 19.18 -15.16 -12.73
N VAL A 442 19.37 -15.15 -14.05
CA VAL A 442 18.95 -14.03 -14.92
C VAL A 442 17.48 -14.20 -15.30
N HIS A 443 16.65 -13.22 -14.97
CA HIS A 443 15.25 -13.17 -15.40
C HIS A 443 15.11 -12.40 -16.71
N LYS A 444 14.81 -13.13 -17.79
CA LYS A 444 14.71 -12.57 -19.15
C LYS A 444 13.30 -12.03 -19.45
N ALA A 445 12.84 -11.04 -18.70
CA ALA A 445 11.53 -10.41 -18.92
C ALA A 445 11.51 -9.46 -20.14
N ARG A 446 10.35 -9.24 -20.77
CA ARG A 446 10.21 -8.36 -21.96
C ARG A 446 8.96 -7.52 -21.92
N PHE A 447 9.04 -6.28 -22.35
CA PHE A 447 7.86 -5.45 -22.51
C PHE A 447 6.85 -6.09 -23.46
N VAL A 448 5.58 -6.08 -23.04
CA VAL A 448 4.42 -6.33 -23.91
C VAL A 448 3.66 -5.03 -24.08
N ASP A 449 2.96 -4.90 -25.20
CA ASP A 449 2.17 -3.71 -25.54
C ASP A 449 0.67 -4.00 -25.68
N SER A 450 0.25 -5.22 -25.37
CA SER A 450 -1.14 -5.65 -25.48
C SER A 450 -1.70 -6.12 -24.14
N TYR A 451 -3.01 -5.93 -23.96
CA TYR A 451 -3.76 -6.31 -22.77
C TYR A 451 -5.22 -6.62 -23.12
N TYR A 452 -5.91 -7.36 -22.26
CA TYR A 452 -7.36 -7.55 -22.34
C TYR A 452 -8.05 -6.51 -21.46
N ASP A 453 -9.03 -5.80 -22.02
CA ASP A 453 -9.84 -4.84 -21.26
C ASP A 453 -10.95 -5.53 -20.43
N GLU A 454 -11.69 -4.75 -19.64
CA GLU A 454 -12.84 -5.20 -18.85
C GLU A 454 -13.92 -5.97 -19.65
N ASN A 455 -13.99 -5.77 -20.97
CA ASN A 455 -14.90 -6.48 -21.88
C ASN A 455 -14.24 -7.69 -22.55
N ASN A 456 -13.07 -8.11 -22.07
CA ASN A 456 -12.25 -9.19 -22.60
C ASN A 456 -11.84 -8.97 -24.08
N GLN A 457 -11.69 -7.72 -24.50
CA GLN A 457 -11.20 -7.38 -25.84
C GLN A 457 -9.70 -7.09 -25.79
N LEU A 458 -8.96 -7.63 -26.77
CA LEU A 458 -7.54 -7.33 -26.93
C LEU A 458 -7.36 -5.88 -27.37
N LYS A 459 -6.67 -5.09 -26.55
CA LYS A 459 -6.29 -3.70 -26.81
C LYS A 459 -4.77 -3.59 -26.85
N ARG A 460 -4.30 -2.54 -27.52
CA ARG A 460 -2.89 -2.14 -27.53
C ARG A 460 -2.74 -0.89 -26.66
N MET A 461 -1.74 -0.87 -25.79
CA MET A 461 -1.42 0.31 -24.99
C MET A 461 -0.96 1.45 -25.91
N ASN A 462 -1.33 2.68 -25.56
CA ASN A 462 -0.83 3.86 -26.28
C ASN A 462 0.71 3.90 -26.18
N PRO A 463 1.44 4.03 -27.31
CA PRO A 463 2.88 3.91 -27.32
C PRO A 463 3.51 5.16 -26.69
N SER A 464 3.79 5.09 -25.39
CA SER A 464 4.71 6.02 -24.72
C SER A 464 6.17 5.60 -24.89
N ILE A 465 6.40 4.36 -25.34
CA ILE A 465 7.71 3.73 -25.48
C ILE A 465 7.74 2.83 -26.72
N ASP A 466 8.93 2.66 -27.29
CA ASP A 466 9.18 1.69 -28.36
C ASP A 466 9.54 0.33 -27.75
N VAL A 467 8.54 -0.55 -27.66
CA VAL A 467 8.65 -1.87 -27.02
C VAL A 467 9.65 -2.77 -27.74
N GLU A 468 9.68 -2.76 -29.08
CA GLU A 468 10.62 -3.56 -29.86
C GLU A 468 12.06 -3.12 -29.61
N LEU A 469 12.29 -1.80 -29.63
CA LEU A 469 13.62 -1.23 -29.41
C LEU A 469 14.14 -1.48 -27.99
N ILE A 470 13.30 -1.30 -26.96
CA ILE A 470 13.69 -1.57 -25.57
C ILE A 470 14.01 -3.06 -25.39
N ASN A 471 13.15 -3.95 -25.90
CA ASN A 471 13.36 -5.39 -25.80
C ASN A 471 14.60 -5.88 -26.56
N LYS A 472 14.96 -5.22 -27.67
CA LYS A 472 16.23 -5.46 -28.36
C LYS A 472 17.42 -5.18 -27.44
N TYR A 473 17.44 -4.03 -26.77
CA TYR A 473 18.54 -3.69 -25.86
C TYR A 473 18.55 -4.54 -24.60
N TRP A 474 17.40 -4.84 -24.00
CA TRP A 474 17.32 -5.78 -22.88
C TRP A 474 17.89 -7.15 -23.27
N SER A 475 17.59 -7.63 -24.48
CA SER A 475 18.16 -8.88 -24.99
C SER A 475 19.68 -8.84 -25.16
N ILE A 476 20.24 -7.71 -25.57
CA ILE A 476 21.71 -7.52 -25.64
C ILE A 476 22.33 -7.63 -24.24
N LEU A 477 21.70 -7.02 -23.23
CA LEU A 477 22.20 -7.06 -21.85
C LEU A 477 22.14 -8.48 -21.27
N ASP A 478 20.98 -9.15 -21.40
CA ASP A 478 20.81 -10.54 -20.96
C ASP A 478 21.84 -11.45 -21.63
N GLN A 479 21.95 -11.38 -22.96
CA GLN A 479 22.82 -12.25 -23.75
C GLN A 479 24.29 -12.07 -23.35
N TYR A 480 24.73 -10.83 -23.12
CA TYR A 480 26.09 -10.58 -22.67
C TYR A 480 26.37 -11.28 -21.33
N VAL A 481 25.45 -11.22 -20.36
CA VAL A 481 25.64 -11.89 -19.06
C VAL A 481 25.70 -13.41 -19.23
N LEU A 482 24.78 -13.98 -20.02
CA LEU A 482 24.74 -15.42 -20.27
C LEU A 482 25.99 -15.95 -20.99
N GLU A 483 26.61 -15.15 -21.85
CA GLU A 483 27.83 -15.53 -22.58
C GLU A 483 29.10 -15.39 -21.74
N GLN A 484 29.15 -14.42 -20.83
CA GLN A 484 30.37 -14.10 -20.08
C GLN A 484 30.45 -14.76 -18.71
N PHE A 485 29.31 -15.14 -18.11
CA PHE A 485 29.25 -15.64 -16.75
C PHE A 485 28.47 -16.95 -16.66
N ASP A 486 28.90 -17.82 -15.74
CA ASP A 486 28.19 -19.05 -15.42
C ASP A 486 26.97 -18.75 -14.55
N VAL A 487 25.82 -18.60 -15.19
CA VAL A 487 24.55 -18.26 -14.55
C VAL A 487 23.42 -19.13 -15.08
N GLN A 488 22.39 -19.29 -14.26
CA GLN A 488 21.12 -19.89 -14.69
C GLN A 488 20.18 -18.79 -15.18
N TYR A 489 19.10 -19.15 -15.86
CA TYR A 489 18.14 -18.16 -16.35
C TYR A 489 16.71 -18.69 -16.37
N ILE A 490 15.76 -17.76 -16.30
CA ILE A 490 14.34 -18.01 -16.51
C ILE A 490 13.92 -17.23 -17.77
N ASP A 491 13.45 -17.96 -18.79
CA ASP A 491 13.00 -17.40 -20.07
C ASP A 491 11.58 -17.85 -20.39
N LEU A 492 10.61 -16.94 -20.18
CA LEU A 492 9.20 -17.20 -20.46
C LEU A 492 8.75 -16.66 -21.82
N ASN A 493 9.65 -16.07 -22.62
CA ASN A 493 9.28 -15.39 -23.88
C ASN A 493 8.81 -16.36 -24.98
N HIS A 494 8.96 -17.67 -24.77
CA HIS A 494 8.41 -18.70 -25.65
C HIS A 494 6.87 -18.82 -25.56
N LYS A 495 6.27 -18.30 -24.48
CA LYS A 495 4.81 -18.19 -24.29
C LYS A 495 4.35 -16.77 -24.59
N LYS A 496 3.08 -16.65 -24.99
CA LYS A 496 2.44 -15.34 -25.17
C LYS A 496 1.76 -14.92 -23.87
N TYR A 497 2.19 -13.78 -23.33
CA TYR A 497 1.57 -13.11 -22.20
C TYR A 497 1.12 -11.72 -22.60
N THR A 498 0.20 -11.16 -21.82
CA THR A 498 -0.30 -9.79 -21.99
C THR A 498 -0.13 -9.01 -20.69
N ALA A 499 -0.15 -7.69 -20.79
CA ALA A 499 -0.26 -6.86 -19.60
C ALA A 499 -1.66 -7.04 -18.97
N TYR A 500 -1.76 -6.75 -17.67
CA TYR A 500 -2.98 -6.91 -16.90
C TYR A 500 -3.53 -5.56 -16.47
N GLU A 501 -4.74 -5.22 -16.92
CA GLU A 501 -5.40 -3.96 -16.57
C GLU A 501 -5.66 -3.84 -15.07
N GLY A 502 -5.98 -4.95 -14.41
CA GLY A 502 -6.21 -5.04 -12.96
C GLY A 502 -4.94 -5.16 -12.12
N HIS A 503 -3.75 -4.93 -12.68
CA HIS A 503 -2.51 -5.08 -11.92
C HIS A 503 -2.45 -4.05 -10.76
N PRO A 504 -1.99 -4.43 -9.54
CA PRO A 504 -1.93 -3.52 -8.40
C PRO A 504 -1.11 -2.24 -8.62
N TRP A 505 -0.19 -2.28 -9.59
CA TRP A 505 0.68 -1.15 -9.96
C TRP A 505 0.19 -0.40 -11.22
N GLY A 506 -1.03 -0.69 -11.67
CA GLY A 506 -1.62 -0.15 -12.90
C GLY A 506 -1.16 -0.85 -14.16
N LEU A 507 -1.80 -0.51 -15.28
CA LEU A 507 -1.50 -1.09 -16.60
C LEU A 507 -0.13 -0.61 -17.11
N PHE A 508 0.80 -1.55 -17.32
CA PHE A 508 2.12 -1.26 -17.89
C PHE A 508 2.74 -2.50 -18.55
N GLY A 509 3.68 -2.32 -19.47
CA GLY A 509 4.22 -3.39 -20.32
C GLY A 509 5.03 -4.48 -19.63
N VAL A 510 5.33 -4.35 -18.34
CA VAL A 510 5.95 -5.41 -17.53
C VAL A 510 5.06 -5.88 -16.37
N HIS A 511 3.80 -5.44 -16.35
CA HIS A 511 2.79 -5.83 -15.37
C HIS A 511 1.89 -6.90 -16.00
N TYR A 512 2.39 -8.12 -16.03
CA TYR A 512 1.73 -9.23 -16.73
C TYR A 512 0.48 -9.74 -16.02
N ASP A 513 -0.28 -10.56 -16.73
CA ASP A 513 -1.33 -11.38 -16.15
C ASP A 513 -0.78 -12.38 -15.11
N PRO A 514 -1.60 -12.79 -14.11
CA PRO A 514 -1.15 -13.67 -13.01
C PRO A 514 -0.48 -14.99 -13.44
N LYS A 515 -0.77 -15.50 -14.64
CA LYS A 515 -0.19 -16.76 -15.13
C LYS A 515 1.32 -16.63 -15.33
N TYR A 516 1.80 -15.46 -15.74
CA TYR A 516 3.23 -15.19 -15.91
C TYR A 516 4.02 -15.46 -14.63
N TYR A 517 3.54 -14.95 -13.50
CA TYR A 517 4.22 -15.08 -12.21
C TYR A 517 4.21 -16.51 -11.68
N ASN A 518 3.15 -17.27 -11.94
CA ASN A 518 3.07 -18.69 -11.62
C ASN A 518 4.06 -19.51 -12.48
N ASP A 519 4.12 -19.22 -13.78
CA ASP A 519 5.06 -19.87 -14.70
C ASP A 519 6.52 -19.55 -14.33
N PHE A 520 6.82 -18.33 -13.91
CA PHE A 520 8.14 -17.97 -13.38
C PHE A 520 8.49 -18.81 -12.16
N LEU A 521 7.60 -18.89 -11.16
CA LEU A 521 7.88 -19.60 -9.91
C LEU A 521 8.12 -21.10 -10.17
N ASN A 522 7.37 -21.70 -11.09
CA ASN A 522 7.60 -23.07 -11.53
C ASN A 522 9.02 -23.28 -12.09
N HIS A 523 9.51 -22.36 -12.94
CA HIS A 523 10.89 -22.46 -13.45
C HIS A 523 11.93 -22.25 -12.34
N LEU A 524 11.66 -21.38 -11.38
CA LEU A 524 12.54 -21.21 -10.21
C LEU A 524 12.57 -22.49 -9.35
N HIS A 525 11.44 -23.17 -9.18
CA HIS A 525 11.38 -24.48 -8.50
C HIS A 525 12.27 -25.51 -9.20
N GLU A 526 12.19 -25.59 -10.53
CA GLU A 526 13.02 -26.51 -11.32
C GLU A 526 14.52 -26.22 -11.14
N ILE A 527 14.92 -24.95 -11.25
CA ILE A 527 16.32 -24.52 -11.05
C ILE A 527 16.82 -24.96 -9.66
N VAL A 528 16.04 -24.67 -8.63
CA VAL A 528 16.38 -24.96 -7.24
C VAL A 528 16.50 -26.46 -7.00
N LEU A 529 15.57 -27.24 -7.55
CA LEU A 529 15.56 -28.69 -7.43
C LEU A 529 16.76 -29.31 -8.15
N ILE A 530 17.06 -28.89 -9.38
CA ILE A 530 18.23 -29.37 -10.15
C ILE A 530 19.52 -29.10 -9.36
N ASN A 531 19.70 -27.87 -8.87
CA ASN A 531 20.88 -27.50 -8.07
C ASN A 531 21.01 -28.32 -6.78
N CYS A 532 19.88 -28.66 -6.15
CA CYS A 532 19.85 -29.52 -4.97
C CYS A 532 20.26 -30.96 -5.32
N LEU A 533 19.71 -31.52 -6.41
CA LEU A 533 20.01 -32.89 -6.84
C LEU A 533 21.46 -33.06 -7.29
N GLU A 534 22.05 -32.05 -7.94
CA GLU A 534 23.48 -32.03 -8.30
C GLU A 534 24.41 -32.18 -7.09
N LYS A 535 24.04 -31.58 -5.95
CA LYS A 535 24.81 -31.68 -4.70
C LYS A 535 24.72 -33.08 -4.07
N ILE A 536 23.62 -33.80 -4.29
CA ILE A 536 23.38 -35.10 -3.64
C ILE A 536 24.04 -36.24 -4.44
N LYS A 537 23.56 -36.51 -5.67
CA LYS A 537 24.15 -37.51 -6.60
C LYS A 537 23.71 -37.23 -8.05
N PRO A 538 24.63 -37.28 -9.04
CA PRO A 538 24.32 -37.04 -10.45
C PRO A 538 23.20 -37.91 -11.04
N VAL A 539 23.02 -39.13 -10.51
CA VAL A 539 21.96 -40.04 -10.97
C VAL A 539 20.54 -39.48 -10.73
N TYR A 540 20.32 -38.71 -9.66
CA TYR A 540 19.00 -38.15 -9.35
C TYR A 540 18.61 -37.03 -10.31
N LYS A 541 19.58 -36.22 -10.76
CA LYS A 541 19.38 -35.25 -11.84
C LYS A 541 18.94 -35.96 -13.12
N ASN A 542 19.64 -37.02 -13.53
CA ASN A 542 19.30 -37.76 -14.75
C ASN A 542 17.88 -38.38 -14.70
N ILE A 543 17.47 -38.87 -13.52
CA ILE A 543 16.11 -39.38 -13.32
C ILE A 543 15.07 -38.25 -13.44
N PHE A 544 15.33 -37.09 -12.82
CA PHE A 544 14.44 -35.94 -12.89
C PHE A 544 14.25 -35.43 -14.32
N GLU A 545 15.35 -35.29 -15.08
CA GLU A 545 15.29 -34.88 -16.50
C GLU A 545 14.50 -35.85 -17.37
N ALA A 546 14.61 -37.17 -17.11
CA ALA A 546 13.83 -38.18 -17.81
C ALA A 546 12.32 -38.13 -17.51
N LEU A 547 11.91 -37.58 -16.36
CA LEU A 547 10.50 -37.40 -15.98
C LEU A 547 9.88 -36.11 -16.56
N LYS A 548 10.70 -35.17 -17.02
CA LYS A 548 10.26 -33.88 -17.58
C LYS A 548 9.91 -33.97 -19.07
N GLN A 549 10.46 -34.96 -19.78
CA GLN A 549 10.15 -35.30 -21.17
C GLN A 549 8.86 -36.11 -21.27
#